data_AF-A0A432Q3G3-F1
#
_entry.id   AF-A0A432Q3G3-F1
#
_cell.length_a   1.000
_cell.length_b   1.000
_cell.length_c   1.000
_cell.angle_alpha   90.00
_cell.angle_beta   90.00
_cell.angle_gamma   90.00
#
_symmetry.space_group_name_H-M   'P 1'
#
loop_
_entity.id
_entity.type
_entity.pdbx_description
1 polymer ?
#
loop_
_entity_poly.entity_id
_entity_poly.type
_entity_poly.pdbx_seq_one_letter_code
_entity_poly.pdbx_strand_id
1 'polypeptide(L)'
;MFKFLKEKLKSFRRKVEEIEEKEIEEKEVKEEVKPKVKPEKTEAEEAVEAEKVVEKTKSISAKIKGKIGFKEKVSTLILKREVIIDEKKLDDIIPELEVILLESDVAFEVVEEISSALKERLLGRRKKIGEKLADIVVNELKIIIKNILDKNKFDFDEYIEKLVDTRSPVTLIFVGINGTGKTTTIAKLAKRLMDKGYSVVLAAGDTFRAGAIEQLEEHAKRLGVKIIKHKAGADPAAVIYDAVVHAESKGVDFVLADTAGRMHTKKNLIDQLEKIKRVTEPDMTIFVDESIAGNDAVERARMFNESVGIDGTILTKLDADPKGGTAISISYVTGKPILFFGVGQGYDDLVKFNSEWLIDRIFGES
;
A
#
# COMPACT_ATOMS: atom_id res chain seq x y z
N MET A 1 -3.57 16.38 -1.20
CA MET A 1 -3.26 15.02 -0.75
C MET A 1 -1.77 14.77 -0.54
N PHE A 2 -1.43 13.96 0.46
CA PHE A 2 -0.14 13.34 0.79
C PHE A 2 1.04 14.29 1.04
N LYS A 3 0.78 15.56 1.33
CA LYS A 3 1.84 16.56 1.51
C LYS A 3 2.85 16.17 2.60
N PHE A 4 2.36 15.66 3.73
CA PHE A 4 3.21 15.28 4.86
C PHE A 4 4.14 14.12 4.50
N LEU A 5 3.61 13.03 3.95
CA LEU A 5 4.41 11.87 3.57
C LEU A 5 5.40 12.20 2.44
N LYS A 6 5.00 13.00 1.44
CA LYS A 6 5.91 13.51 0.40
C LYS A 6 7.09 14.27 1.01
N GLU A 7 6.83 15.20 1.93
CA GLU A 7 7.87 16.00 2.59
C GLU A 7 8.81 15.14 3.42
N LYS A 8 8.25 14.17 4.17
CA LYS A 8 9.04 13.21 4.96
C LYS A 8 9.90 12.30 4.09
N LEU A 9 9.38 11.77 2.98
CA LEU A 9 10.15 10.98 2.02
C LEU A 9 11.24 11.79 1.30
N LYS A 10 11.00 13.07 1.03
CA LYS A 10 12.05 13.98 0.51
C LYS A 10 13.15 14.20 1.56
N SER A 11 12.77 14.37 2.83
CA SER A 11 13.74 14.49 3.93
C SER A 11 14.53 13.19 4.12
N PHE A 12 13.87 12.04 4.03
CA PHE A 12 14.49 10.72 4.09
C PHE A 12 15.55 10.56 3.01
N ARG A 13 15.21 10.88 1.76
CA ARG A 13 16.14 10.85 0.63
C ARG A 13 17.42 11.63 0.94
N ARG A 14 17.31 12.85 1.48
CA ARG A 14 18.47 13.68 1.86
C ARG A 14 19.30 13.05 2.97
N LYS A 15 18.65 12.49 4.00
CA LYS A 15 19.37 11.77 5.07
C LYS A 15 20.16 10.57 4.53
N VAL A 16 19.61 9.83 3.57
CA VAL A 16 20.33 8.72 2.93
C VAL A 16 21.54 9.23 2.13
N GLU A 17 21.44 10.38 1.48
CA GLU A 17 22.59 11.04 0.82
C GLU A 17 23.66 11.45 1.86
N GLU A 18 23.28 12.04 2.99
CA GLU A 18 24.22 12.42 4.07
C GLU A 18 24.92 11.22 4.71
N ILE A 19 24.23 10.09 4.90
CA ILE A 19 24.82 8.83 5.41
C ILE A 19 25.89 8.32 4.44
N GLU A 20 25.60 8.40 3.14
CA GLU A 20 26.54 7.99 2.10
C GLU A 20 27.77 8.91 2.02
N GLU A 21 27.60 10.23 2.12
CA GLU A 21 28.69 11.20 2.10
C GLU A 21 29.63 11.06 3.30
N LYS A 22 29.09 10.94 4.52
CA LYS A 22 29.89 10.74 5.74
C LYS A 22 30.77 9.51 5.69
N GLU A 23 30.32 8.43 5.05
CA GLU A 23 31.11 7.22 4.91
C GLU A 23 32.25 7.37 3.91
N ILE A 24 32.05 8.14 2.84
CA ILE A 24 33.10 8.47 1.87
C ILE A 24 34.19 9.29 2.59
N GLU A 25 33.81 10.32 3.34
CA GLU A 25 34.75 11.12 4.14
C GLU A 25 35.49 10.27 5.19
N GLU A 26 34.79 9.39 5.93
CA GLU A 26 35.44 8.49 6.89
C GLU A 26 36.45 7.53 6.24
N LYS A 27 36.17 7.07 5.02
CA LYS A 27 37.06 6.17 4.27
C LYS A 27 38.29 6.92 3.75
N GLU A 28 38.13 8.14 3.26
CA GLU A 28 39.24 8.98 2.81
C GLU A 28 40.17 9.33 3.98
N VAL A 29 39.62 9.74 5.13
CA VAL A 29 40.42 10.03 6.34
C VAL A 29 41.16 8.79 6.85
N LYS A 30 40.53 7.60 6.81
CA LYS A 30 41.18 6.33 7.20
C LYS A 30 42.27 5.88 6.22
N GLU A 31 42.19 6.26 4.94
CA GLU A 31 43.27 6.00 3.97
C GLU A 31 44.44 6.98 4.11
N GLU A 32 44.20 8.25 4.42
CA GLU A 32 45.26 9.23 4.66
C GLU A 32 46.06 8.97 5.95
N VAL A 33 45.44 8.38 6.98
CA VAL A 33 46.08 8.10 8.29
C VAL A 33 46.85 6.77 8.31
N LYS A 34 46.86 5.99 7.24
CA LYS A 34 47.77 4.81 7.14
C LYS A 34 49.22 5.30 7.07
N PRO A 35 50.12 4.87 7.99
CA PRO A 35 51.51 5.31 7.94
C PRO A 35 52.16 4.88 6.64
N LYS A 36 52.73 5.84 5.90
CA LYS A 36 53.68 5.57 4.80
C LYS A 36 54.85 4.78 5.38
N VAL A 37 54.79 3.46 5.27
CA VAL A 37 55.96 2.61 5.47
C VAL A 37 56.96 3.01 4.38
N LYS A 38 58.02 3.71 4.79
CA LYS A 38 59.16 4.02 3.92
C LYS A 38 59.72 2.70 3.38
N PRO A 39 59.98 2.56 2.08
CA PRO A 39 60.84 1.49 1.60
C PRO A 39 62.26 1.83 2.07
N GLU A 40 62.74 1.10 3.07
CA GLU A 40 64.14 1.15 3.47
C GLU A 40 64.96 0.48 2.35
N LYS A 41 65.69 1.31 1.62
CA LYS A 41 66.72 0.87 0.67
C LYS A 41 67.82 0.21 1.48
N THR A 42 68.09 -1.06 1.22
CA THR A 42 69.38 -1.68 1.51
C THR A 42 70.09 -1.88 0.18
N GLU A 43 71.21 -1.19 0.05
CA GLU A 43 72.15 -1.29 -1.07
C GLU A 43 72.79 -2.69 -1.11
N ALA A 44 73.11 -3.09 -2.34
CA ALA A 44 73.77 -4.33 -2.70
C ALA A 44 75.27 -4.10 -2.90
N GLU A 45 76.08 -5.13 -2.63
CA GLU A 45 77.41 -5.48 -3.20
C GLU A 45 77.97 -6.64 -2.34
N GLU A 46 78.55 -7.76 -2.79
CA GLU A 46 79.13 -8.30 -4.06
C GLU A 46 78.96 -9.86 -4.02
N ALA A 47 78.58 -10.54 -5.11
CA ALA A 47 79.41 -11.37 -6.03
C ALA A 47 80.11 -12.60 -5.36
N VAL A 48 80.10 -13.86 -5.84
CA VAL A 48 80.38 -14.43 -7.18
C VAL A 48 79.97 -15.94 -7.24
N GLU A 49 79.55 -16.41 -8.43
CA GLU A 49 79.55 -17.79 -9.03
C GLU A 49 78.81 -18.98 -8.37
N ALA A 50 78.40 -20.04 -9.07
CA ALA A 50 77.87 -20.31 -10.42
C ALA A 50 77.47 -21.81 -10.47
N GLU A 51 76.57 -22.13 -11.41
CA GLU A 51 76.28 -23.46 -12.00
C GLU A 51 75.13 -24.35 -11.49
N LYS A 52 74.14 -24.47 -12.40
CA LYS A 52 73.46 -25.68 -12.95
C LYS A 52 72.83 -26.71 -12.00
N VAL A 53 71.54 -27.03 -12.24
CA VAL A 53 71.07 -28.16 -13.06
C VAL A 53 69.52 -28.18 -13.07
N VAL A 54 69.01 -28.68 -14.19
CA VAL A 54 67.63 -28.73 -14.69
C VAL A 54 66.87 -29.99 -14.21
N GLU A 55 65.54 -29.87 -14.18
CA GLU A 55 64.49 -30.90 -14.40
C GLU A 55 63.81 -31.68 -13.25
N LYS A 56 62.47 -31.74 -13.38
CA LYS A 56 61.48 -32.76 -12.92
C LYS A 56 61.21 -32.81 -11.40
N THR A 57 60.00 -32.98 -10.87
CA THR A 57 58.72 -33.52 -11.36
C THR A 57 57.59 -33.16 -10.39
N LYS A 58 56.37 -33.42 -10.84
CA LYS A 58 55.06 -33.27 -10.20
C LYS A 58 54.92 -33.71 -8.72
N SER A 59 53.96 -33.01 -8.09
CA SER A 59 53.02 -33.44 -7.04
C SER A 59 53.53 -33.73 -5.63
N ILE A 60 53.20 -32.85 -4.68
CA ILE A 60 52.54 -33.23 -3.41
C ILE A 60 51.47 -32.19 -3.09
N SER A 61 50.26 -32.69 -2.88
CA SER A 61 49.04 -32.01 -2.48
C SER A 61 49.00 -31.67 -0.97
N ALA A 62 48.16 -30.68 -0.67
CA ALA A 62 47.35 -30.56 0.56
C ALA A 62 48.01 -30.07 1.85
N LYS A 63 47.94 -28.75 2.08
CA LYS A 63 47.24 -28.12 3.22
C LYS A 63 47.71 -26.67 3.33
N ILE A 64 46.84 -25.71 2.99
CA ILE A 64 46.56 -24.48 3.74
C ILE A 64 45.19 -24.01 3.23
N LYS A 65 44.15 -24.39 3.98
CA LYS A 65 42.82 -23.77 3.92
C LYS A 65 42.86 -22.56 4.85
N GLY A 66 42.34 -21.44 4.37
CA GLY A 66 41.86 -20.34 5.22
C GLY A 66 42.55 -19.00 4.97
N LYS A 67 41.74 -18.01 4.57
CA LYS A 67 42.03 -16.56 4.47
C LYS A 67 42.54 -15.97 3.13
N ILE A 68 42.10 -16.47 1.97
CA ILE A 68 42.35 -15.76 0.68
C ILE A 68 41.07 -15.25 -0.02
N GLY A 69 39.86 -15.72 0.36
CA GLY A 69 38.63 -15.35 -0.37
C GLY A 69 38.02 -13.96 -0.11
N PHE A 70 38.45 -13.22 0.92
CA PHE A 70 37.86 -11.91 1.25
C PHE A 70 38.66 -10.74 0.65
N LYS A 71 40.01 -10.80 0.71
CA LYS A 71 40.87 -9.75 0.15
C LYS A 71 40.78 -9.67 -1.37
N GLU A 72 40.81 -10.80 -2.08
CA GLU A 72 40.67 -10.81 -3.55
C GLU A 72 39.29 -10.32 -4.01
N LYS A 73 38.21 -10.67 -3.30
CA LYS A 73 36.86 -10.15 -3.60
C LYS A 73 36.80 -8.63 -3.40
N VAL A 74 37.36 -8.11 -2.31
CA VAL A 74 37.44 -6.66 -2.07
C VAL A 74 38.31 -5.97 -3.14
N SER A 75 39.45 -6.54 -3.53
CA SER A 75 40.31 -6.00 -4.59
C SER A 75 39.60 -5.99 -5.95
N THR A 76 38.86 -7.04 -6.31
CA THR A 76 38.07 -7.07 -7.55
C THR A 76 36.90 -6.11 -7.55
N LEU A 77 36.30 -5.79 -6.39
CA LEU A 77 35.24 -4.79 -6.25
C LEU A 77 35.78 -3.35 -6.41
N ILE A 78 36.96 -3.07 -5.83
CA ILE A 78 37.68 -1.80 -6.01
C ILE A 78 38.08 -1.63 -7.49
N LEU A 79 38.56 -2.69 -8.14
CA LEU A 79 38.89 -2.71 -9.58
C LEU A 79 37.64 -2.56 -10.47
N LYS A 80 36.47 -3.04 -10.03
CA LYS A 80 35.19 -2.93 -10.76
C LYS A 80 34.40 -1.66 -10.46
N ARG A 81 34.91 -0.77 -9.59
CA ARG A 81 34.20 0.45 -9.18
C ARG A 81 32.79 0.14 -8.64
N GLU A 82 32.67 -0.88 -7.78
CA GLU A 82 31.42 -1.30 -7.15
C GLU A 82 31.49 -1.14 -5.62
N VAL A 83 30.46 -0.57 -5.00
CA VAL A 83 30.29 -0.46 -3.55
C VAL A 83 29.19 -1.42 -3.10
N ILE A 84 29.45 -2.20 -2.05
CA ILE A 84 28.44 -3.07 -1.44
C ILE A 84 27.65 -2.28 -0.39
N ILE A 85 26.34 -2.48 -0.37
CA ILE A 85 25.47 -2.04 0.73
C ILE A 85 25.57 -3.09 1.84
N ASP A 86 26.12 -2.71 2.99
CA ASP A 86 26.33 -3.58 4.14
C ASP A 86 25.24 -3.38 5.20
N GLU A 87 25.29 -4.21 6.25
CA GLU A 87 24.30 -4.20 7.32
C GLU A 87 24.33 -2.88 8.13
N LYS A 88 25.53 -2.34 8.38
CA LYS A 88 25.69 -1.09 9.13
C LYS A 88 24.95 0.08 8.46
N LYS A 89 25.05 0.21 7.13
CA LYS A 89 24.29 1.22 6.38
C LYS A 89 22.79 1.06 6.56
N LEU A 90 22.31 -0.18 6.54
CA LEU A 90 20.88 -0.45 6.66
C LEU A 90 20.37 -0.18 8.07
N ASP A 91 21.19 -0.42 9.10
CA ASP A 91 20.84 -0.11 10.48
C ASP A 91 20.71 1.40 10.74
N ASP A 92 21.34 2.26 9.92
CA ASP A 92 21.13 3.72 9.95
C ASP A 92 19.92 4.18 9.11
N ILE A 93 19.58 3.45 8.03
CA ILE A 93 18.54 3.85 7.06
C ILE A 93 17.15 3.33 7.46
N ILE A 94 17.04 2.07 7.89
CA ILE A 94 15.75 1.41 8.12
C ILE A 94 14.98 2.06 9.29
N PRO A 95 15.57 2.33 10.47
CA PRO A 95 14.83 2.95 11.57
C PRO A 95 14.27 4.34 11.22
N GLU A 96 15.00 5.12 10.41
CA GLU A 96 14.53 6.42 9.91
C GLU A 96 13.30 6.27 9.00
N LEU A 97 13.29 5.24 8.14
CA LEU A 97 12.12 4.92 7.32
C LEU A 97 10.92 4.50 8.19
N GLU A 98 11.15 3.64 9.18
CA GLU A 98 10.09 3.16 10.08
C GLU A 98 9.38 4.31 10.78
N VAL A 99 10.14 5.24 11.35
CA VAL A 99 9.59 6.44 12.00
C VAL A 99 8.72 7.24 11.03
N ILE A 100 9.21 7.45 9.80
CA ILE A 100 8.48 8.21 8.78
C ILE A 100 7.17 7.54 8.38
N LEU A 101 7.18 6.23 8.19
CA LEU A 101 5.98 5.48 7.82
C LEU A 101 4.95 5.49 8.95
N LEU A 102 5.40 5.28 10.20
CA LEU A 102 4.53 5.34 11.38
C LEU A 102 3.91 6.73 11.57
N GLU A 103 4.69 7.80 11.44
CA GLU A 103 4.20 9.19 11.50
C GLU A 103 3.18 9.50 10.39
N SER A 104 3.25 8.76 9.28
CA SER A 104 2.37 8.90 8.11
C SER A 104 1.14 8.00 8.18
N ASP A 105 0.80 7.47 9.36
CA ASP A 105 -0.33 6.56 9.59
C ASP A 105 -0.26 5.27 8.74
N VAL A 106 0.95 4.76 8.53
CA VAL A 106 1.14 3.38 8.04
C VAL A 106 1.04 2.44 9.24
N ALA A 107 0.23 1.39 9.13
CA ALA A 107 0.03 0.42 10.20
C ALA A 107 1.35 -0.31 10.53
N PHE A 108 1.57 -0.60 11.80
CA PHE A 108 2.84 -1.17 12.30
C PHE A 108 3.25 -2.44 11.54
N GLU A 109 2.33 -3.38 11.34
CA GLU A 109 2.58 -4.63 10.59
C GLU A 109 2.97 -4.39 9.12
N VAL A 110 2.54 -3.28 8.53
CA VAL A 110 2.88 -2.87 7.17
C VAL A 110 4.26 -2.20 7.15
N VAL A 111 4.59 -1.43 8.19
CA VAL A 111 5.94 -0.87 8.37
C VAL A 111 6.97 -1.99 8.50
N GLU A 112 6.70 -3.01 9.33
CA GLU A 112 7.58 -4.17 9.48
C GLU A 112 7.80 -4.90 8.14
N GLU A 113 6.72 -5.12 7.37
CA GLU A 113 6.79 -5.76 6.05
C GLU A 113 7.64 -4.92 5.08
N ILE A 114 7.40 -3.60 5.01
CA ILE A 114 8.14 -2.70 4.12
C ILE A 114 9.63 -2.67 4.49
N SER A 115 9.94 -2.49 5.78
CA SER A 115 11.30 -2.41 6.29
C SER A 115 12.07 -3.71 6.07
N SER A 116 11.44 -4.85 6.36
CA SER A 116 12.05 -6.17 6.17
C SER A 116 12.34 -6.42 4.68
N ALA A 117 11.36 -6.20 3.81
CA ALA A 117 11.52 -6.37 2.37
C ALA A 117 12.60 -5.43 1.79
N LEU A 118 12.72 -4.21 2.32
CA LEU A 118 13.75 -3.26 1.90
C LEU A 118 15.14 -3.71 2.35
N LYS A 119 15.29 -4.12 3.62
CA LYS A 119 16.56 -4.65 4.15
C LYS A 119 17.03 -5.85 3.33
N GLU A 120 16.14 -6.80 3.02
CA GLU A 120 16.43 -7.96 2.19
C GLU A 120 16.87 -7.60 0.76
N ARG A 121 16.22 -6.64 0.12
CA ARG A 121 16.54 -6.21 -1.26
C ARG A 121 17.85 -5.44 -1.38
N LEU A 122 18.26 -4.77 -0.31
CA LEU A 122 19.45 -3.93 -0.30
C LEU A 122 20.69 -4.64 0.25
N LEU A 123 20.55 -5.57 1.20
CA LEU A 123 21.69 -6.22 1.85
C LEU A 123 22.54 -6.98 0.84
N GLY A 124 23.83 -6.64 0.76
CA GLY A 124 24.76 -7.28 -0.18
C GLY A 124 24.61 -6.84 -1.63
N ARG A 125 23.64 -5.95 -1.94
CA ARG A 125 23.49 -5.37 -3.28
C ARG A 125 24.73 -4.55 -3.63
N ARG A 126 25.15 -4.67 -4.88
CA ARG A 126 26.24 -3.89 -5.44
C ARG A 126 25.67 -2.69 -6.17
N LYS A 127 26.27 -1.54 -5.89
CA LYS A 127 26.00 -0.26 -6.52
C LYS A 127 27.21 0.16 -7.35
N LYS A 128 26.98 0.73 -8.53
CA LYS A 128 28.05 1.30 -9.34
C LYS A 128 28.52 2.63 -8.73
N ILE A 129 29.82 2.94 -8.83
CA ILE A 129 30.32 4.28 -8.50
C ILE A 129 29.61 5.32 -9.39
N GLY A 130 28.98 6.31 -8.76
CA GLY A 130 28.22 7.39 -9.42
C GLY A 130 26.70 7.22 -9.41
N GLU A 131 26.18 6.01 -9.18
CA GLU A 131 24.76 5.83 -8.83
C GLU A 131 24.55 6.41 -7.41
N LYS A 132 23.38 6.93 -7.03
CA LYS A 132 23.13 7.43 -5.67
C LYS A 132 22.41 6.38 -4.83
N LEU A 133 22.86 6.15 -3.59
CA LEU A 133 22.21 5.17 -2.71
C LEU A 133 20.75 5.53 -2.47
N ALA A 134 20.48 6.83 -2.29
CA ALA A 134 19.13 7.34 -2.08
C ALA A 134 18.17 7.01 -3.24
N ASP A 135 18.65 7.06 -4.50
CA ASP A 135 17.82 6.69 -5.66
C ASP A 135 17.51 5.19 -5.66
N ILE A 136 18.48 4.34 -5.32
CA ILE A 136 18.29 2.89 -5.18
C ILE A 136 17.23 2.60 -4.11
N VAL A 137 17.40 3.18 -2.92
CA VAL A 137 16.50 2.97 -1.77
C VAL A 137 15.07 3.40 -2.11
N VAL A 138 14.90 4.60 -2.68
CA VAL A 138 13.57 5.12 -3.06
C VAL A 138 12.92 4.26 -4.14
N ASN A 139 13.69 3.81 -5.14
CA ASN A 139 13.15 2.94 -6.20
C ASN A 139 12.72 1.57 -5.66
N GLU A 140 13.50 0.95 -4.78
CA GLU A 140 13.08 -0.31 -4.14
C GLU A 140 11.86 -0.11 -3.25
N LEU A 141 11.80 0.99 -2.49
CA LEU A 141 10.64 1.33 -1.67
C LEU A 141 9.35 1.48 -2.51
N LYS A 142 9.42 2.16 -3.66
CA LYS A 142 8.29 2.25 -4.60
C LYS A 142 7.82 0.87 -5.05
N ILE A 143 8.75 0.00 -5.42
CA ILE A 143 8.46 -1.37 -5.87
C ILE A 143 7.79 -2.17 -4.75
N ILE A 144 8.30 -2.09 -3.52
CA ILE A 144 7.75 -2.80 -2.36
C ILE A 144 6.32 -2.36 -2.08
N ILE A 145 6.07 -1.05 -1.96
CA ILE A 145 4.73 -0.52 -1.68
C ILE A 145 3.76 -0.87 -2.83
N LYS A 146 4.21 -0.77 -4.08
CA LYS A 146 3.41 -1.17 -5.24
C LYS A 146 3.03 -2.66 -5.17
N ASN A 147 3.96 -3.54 -4.81
CA ASN A 147 3.67 -4.97 -4.67
C ASN A 147 2.67 -5.25 -3.55
N ILE A 148 2.77 -4.55 -2.42
CA ILE A 148 1.79 -4.64 -1.33
C ILE A 148 0.39 -4.26 -1.84
N LEU A 149 0.29 -3.13 -2.54
CA LEU A 149 -0.95 -2.61 -3.10
C LEU A 149 -1.54 -3.51 -4.20
N ASP A 150 -0.69 -4.09 -5.05
CA ASP A 150 -1.11 -4.94 -6.17
C ASP A 150 -1.43 -6.38 -5.76
N LYS A 151 -1.04 -6.81 -4.54
CA LYS A 151 -1.27 -8.18 -4.04
C LYS A 151 -2.74 -8.60 -4.11
N ASN A 152 -3.63 -7.65 -3.80
CA ASN A 152 -5.08 -7.84 -3.81
C ASN A 152 -5.74 -7.09 -4.97
N LYS A 153 -5.04 -6.87 -6.09
CA LYS A 153 -5.57 -6.09 -7.21
C LYS A 153 -6.86 -6.72 -7.74
N PHE A 154 -7.89 -5.88 -7.87
CA PHE A 154 -9.21 -6.28 -8.29
C PHE A 154 -9.78 -5.25 -9.26
N ASP A 155 -10.29 -5.73 -10.40
CA ASP A 155 -10.99 -4.88 -11.36
C ASP A 155 -12.50 -4.93 -11.09
N PHE A 156 -13.01 -3.93 -10.39
CA PHE A 156 -14.43 -3.84 -10.08
C PHE A 156 -15.31 -3.79 -11.33
N ASP A 157 -14.89 -3.05 -12.36
CA ASP A 157 -15.70 -2.86 -13.57
C ASP A 157 -15.82 -4.17 -14.36
N GLU A 158 -14.71 -4.89 -14.53
CA GLU A 158 -14.71 -6.20 -15.22
C GLU A 158 -15.51 -7.24 -14.43
N TYR A 159 -15.42 -7.22 -13.10
CA TYR A 159 -16.15 -8.14 -12.24
C TYR A 159 -17.66 -7.95 -12.33
N ILE A 160 -18.15 -6.70 -12.25
CA ILE A 160 -19.59 -6.43 -12.32
C ILE A 160 -20.16 -6.70 -13.71
N GLU A 161 -19.40 -6.46 -14.79
CA GLU A 161 -19.85 -6.75 -16.16
C GLU A 161 -20.15 -8.24 -16.33
N LYS A 162 -19.22 -9.10 -15.86
CA LYS A 162 -19.39 -10.56 -15.84
C LYS A 162 -20.55 -11.01 -14.94
N LEU A 163 -20.76 -10.34 -13.81
CA LEU A 163 -21.87 -10.66 -12.91
C LEU A 163 -23.21 -10.34 -13.57
N VAL A 164 -23.38 -9.14 -14.13
CA VAL A 164 -24.65 -8.74 -14.76
C VAL A 164 -25.04 -9.69 -15.90
N ASP A 165 -24.07 -10.19 -16.68
CA ASP A 165 -24.30 -11.17 -17.74
C ASP A 165 -24.79 -12.54 -17.24
N THR A 166 -24.52 -12.88 -15.98
CA THR A 166 -24.82 -14.20 -15.39
C THR A 166 -25.93 -14.18 -14.34
N ARG A 167 -26.11 -13.05 -13.67
CA ARG A 167 -27.06 -12.84 -12.57
C ARG A 167 -27.45 -11.36 -12.48
N SER A 168 -28.74 -11.08 -12.49
CA SER A 168 -29.30 -9.74 -12.26
C SER A 168 -30.54 -9.87 -11.35
N PRO A 169 -30.69 -9.00 -10.33
CA PRO A 169 -29.86 -7.85 -9.99
C PRO A 169 -28.56 -8.23 -9.26
N VAL A 170 -27.51 -7.42 -9.45
CA VAL A 170 -26.29 -7.43 -8.62
C VAL A 170 -26.53 -6.56 -7.38
N THR A 171 -26.40 -7.16 -6.20
CA THR A 171 -26.70 -6.51 -4.91
C THR A 171 -25.42 -6.11 -4.18
N LEU A 172 -25.22 -4.81 -3.99
CA LEU A 172 -24.07 -4.23 -3.29
C LEU A 172 -24.54 -3.58 -1.97
N ILE A 173 -24.03 -4.06 -0.85
CA ILE A 173 -24.30 -3.46 0.46
C ILE A 173 -23.10 -2.65 0.93
N PHE A 174 -23.34 -1.47 1.50
CA PHE A 174 -22.27 -0.58 1.96
C PHE A 174 -22.26 -0.52 3.46
N VAL A 175 -21.11 -0.78 4.07
CA VAL A 175 -20.91 -0.80 5.52
C VAL A 175 -19.82 0.19 5.92
N GLY A 176 -19.80 0.58 7.19
CA GLY A 176 -18.85 1.55 7.73
C GLY A 176 -19.54 2.53 8.66
N ILE A 177 -18.78 3.37 9.34
CA ILE A 177 -19.36 4.25 10.37
C ILE A 177 -20.04 5.49 9.79
N ASN A 178 -20.69 6.27 10.66
CA ASN A 178 -21.31 7.54 10.28
C ASN A 178 -20.24 8.60 9.97
N GLY A 179 -20.54 9.51 9.05
CA GLY A 179 -19.66 10.65 8.73
C GLY A 179 -18.53 10.36 7.73
N THR A 180 -18.35 9.09 7.33
CA THR A 180 -17.30 8.66 6.40
C THR A 180 -17.64 8.86 4.92
N GLY A 181 -18.84 9.37 4.61
CA GLY A 181 -19.27 9.63 3.24
C GLY A 181 -19.99 8.46 2.53
N LYS A 182 -20.37 7.40 3.24
CA LYS A 182 -21.09 6.24 2.69
C LYS A 182 -22.29 6.57 1.79
N THR A 183 -23.26 7.34 2.28
CA THR A 183 -24.46 7.74 1.51
C THR A 183 -24.10 8.49 0.21
N THR A 184 -23.12 9.39 0.28
CA THR A 184 -22.63 10.12 -0.91
C THR A 184 -21.91 9.17 -1.87
N THR A 185 -21.04 8.28 -1.37
CA THR A 185 -20.33 7.27 -2.17
C THR A 185 -21.28 6.37 -2.94
N ILE A 186 -22.39 5.94 -2.31
CA ILE A 186 -23.43 5.15 -2.98
C ILE A 186 -24.01 5.92 -4.17
N ALA A 187 -24.32 7.20 -4.00
CA ALA A 187 -24.84 8.03 -5.08
C ALA A 187 -23.81 8.25 -6.20
N LYS A 188 -22.53 8.40 -5.88
CA LYS A 188 -21.45 8.47 -6.88
C LYS A 188 -21.31 7.16 -7.67
N LEU A 189 -21.36 6.03 -6.99
CA LEU A 189 -21.29 4.73 -7.66
C LEU A 189 -22.53 4.50 -8.53
N ALA A 190 -23.72 4.87 -8.07
CA ALA A 190 -24.94 4.83 -8.87
C ALA A 190 -24.76 5.61 -10.18
N LYS A 191 -24.30 6.86 -10.10
CA LYS A 191 -24.02 7.69 -11.29
C LYS A 191 -23.00 7.02 -12.23
N ARG A 192 -21.90 6.49 -11.69
CA ARG A 192 -20.88 5.78 -12.49
C ARG A 192 -21.45 4.55 -13.22
N LEU A 193 -22.29 3.76 -12.56
CA LEU A 193 -22.94 2.60 -13.16
C LEU A 193 -23.92 3.02 -14.26
N MET A 194 -24.69 4.07 -14.04
CA MET A 194 -25.61 4.64 -15.03
C MET A 194 -24.87 5.20 -16.26
N ASP A 195 -23.71 5.83 -16.06
CA ASP A 195 -22.88 6.32 -17.16
C ASP A 195 -22.32 5.17 -18.02
N LYS A 196 -22.23 3.97 -17.46
CA LYS A 196 -21.92 2.72 -18.19
C LYS A 196 -23.15 2.06 -18.81
N GLY A 197 -24.34 2.64 -18.67
CA GLY A 197 -25.59 2.14 -19.26
C GLY A 197 -26.40 1.21 -18.36
N TYR A 198 -25.98 0.96 -17.11
CA TYR A 198 -26.71 0.09 -16.20
C TYR A 198 -27.84 0.80 -15.47
N SER A 199 -28.93 0.07 -15.23
CA SER A 199 -30.03 0.51 -14.39
C SER A 199 -29.76 0.23 -12.91
N VAL A 200 -30.18 1.16 -12.04
CA VAL A 200 -29.87 1.12 -10.61
C VAL A 200 -31.15 1.36 -9.80
N VAL A 201 -31.26 0.71 -8.64
CA VAL A 201 -32.20 1.06 -7.56
C VAL A 201 -31.43 1.25 -6.25
N LEU A 202 -31.82 2.24 -5.46
CA LEU A 202 -31.24 2.52 -4.14
C LEU A 202 -32.12 1.95 -3.03
N ALA A 203 -31.50 1.38 -1.99
CA ALA A 203 -32.18 0.92 -0.79
C ALA A 203 -31.76 1.74 0.44
N ALA A 204 -32.72 2.37 1.12
CA ALA A 204 -32.48 3.19 2.30
C ALA A 204 -32.48 2.33 3.59
N GLY A 205 -31.44 1.51 3.76
CA GLY A 205 -31.27 0.63 4.92
C GLY A 205 -30.77 1.32 6.20
N ASP A 206 -30.30 2.58 6.17
CA ASP A 206 -30.10 3.38 7.40
C ASP A 206 -31.45 3.89 7.92
N THR A 207 -32.29 2.97 8.39
CA THR A 207 -33.68 3.27 8.80
C THR A 207 -33.76 4.09 10.09
N PHE A 208 -32.68 4.17 10.87
CA PHE A 208 -32.65 4.90 12.14
C PHE A 208 -32.34 6.39 12.00
N ARG A 209 -31.77 6.82 10.88
CA ARG A 209 -31.34 8.21 10.68
C ARG A 209 -32.19 8.83 9.58
N ALA A 210 -33.28 9.51 9.96
CA ALA A 210 -34.18 10.18 9.02
C ALA A 210 -33.43 11.09 8.02
N GLY A 211 -32.45 11.86 8.50
CA GLY A 211 -31.62 12.69 7.62
C GLY A 211 -30.76 11.92 6.61
N ALA A 212 -30.37 10.67 6.89
CA ALA A 212 -29.70 9.82 5.90
C ALA A 212 -30.66 9.40 4.78
N ILE A 213 -31.89 9.03 5.15
CA ILE A 213 -32.93 8.64 4.21
C ILE A 213 -33.27 9.82 3.30
N GLU A 214 -33.47 11.01 3.88
CA GLU A 214 -33.74 12.24 3.13
C GLU A 214 -32.57 12.62 2.21
N GLN A 215 -31.33 12.50 2.69
CA GLN A 215 -30.14 12.74 1.87
C GLN A 215 -30.05 11.76 0.68
N LEU A 216 -30.26 10.47 0.91
CA LEU A 216 -30.24 9.46 -0.15
C LEU A 216 -31.39 9.68 -1.15
N GLU A 217 -32.57 10.08 -0.68
CA GLU A 217 -33.71 10.42 -1.52
C GLU A 217 -33.44 11.65 -2.39
N GLU A 218 -32.77 12.66 -1.86
CA GLU A 218 -32.36 13.82 -2.65
C GLU A 218 -31.38 13.43 -3.76
N HIS A 219 -30.40 12.57 -3.45
CA HIS A 219 -29.52 12.00 -4.46
C HIS A 219 -30.28 11.18 -5.50
N ALA A 220 -31.21 10.31 -5.07
CA ALA A 220 -32.06 9.52 -5.95
C ALA A 220 -32.85 10.42 -6.93
N LYS A 221 -33.46 11.50 -6.41
CA LYS A 221 -34.19 12.49 -7.21
C LYS A 221 -33.29 13.19 -8.22
N ARG A 222 -32.09 13.63 -7.80
CA ARG A 222 -31.12 14.31 -8.67
C ARG A 222 -30.61 13.39 -9.79
N LEU A 223 -30.46 12.10 -9.51
CA LEU A 223 -30.00 11.10 -10.47
C LEU A 223 -31.13 10.50 -11.31
N GLY A 224 -32.41 10.72 -10.94
CA GLY A 224 -33.54 10.08 -11.60
C GLY A 224 -33.66 8.58 -11.30
N VAL A 225 -33.15 8.14 -10.14
CA VAL A 225 -33.08 6.73 -9.74
C VAL A 225 -34.19 6.39 -8.74
N LYS A 226 -34.74 5.18 -8.83
CA LYS A 226 -35.73 4.69 -7.87
C LYS A 226 -35.07 4.45 -6.51
N ILE A 227 -35.74 4.88 -5.44
CA ILE A 227 -35.37 4.55 -4.07
C ILE A 227 -36.47 3.72 -3.39
N ILE A 228 -36.06 2.67 -2.68
CA ILE A 228 -36.91 1.87 -1.80
C ILE A 228 -36.58 2.27 -0.36
N LYS A 229 -37.62 2.68 0.37
CA LYS A 229 -37.51 3.16 1.76
C LYS A 229 -38.78 2.83 2.52
N HIS A 230 -38.63 2.55 3.81
CA HIS A 230 -39.73 2.40 4.76
C HIS A 230 -39.80 3.58 5.72
N LYS A 231 -40.70 3.52 6.69
CA LYS A 231 -40.75 4.49 7.79
C LYS A 231 -39.47 4.38 8.63
N ALA A 232 -39.07 5.50 9.26
CA ALA A 232 -37.95 5.50 10.19
C ALA A 232 -38.17 4.46 11.31
N GLY A 233 -37.10 3.73 11.66
CA GLY A 233 -37.13 2.63 12.62
C GLY A 233 -37.61 1.29 12.06
N ALA A 234 -37.91 1.18 10.76
CA ALA A 234 -38.18 -0.10 10.12
C ALA A 234 -36.96 -1.02 10.12
N ASP A 235 -37.17 -2.32 9.88
CA ASP A 235 -36.10 -3.30 9.76
C ASP A 235 -35.28 -3.09 8.47
N PRO A 236 -33.97 -2.79 8.55
CA PRO A 236 -33.14 -2.58 7.35
C PRO A 236 -33.08 -3.76 6.40
N ALA A 237 -33.06 -4.99 6.94
CA ALA A 237 -33.02 -6.20 6.12
C ALA A 237 -34.26 -6.30 5.22
N ALA A 238 -35.44 -5.93 5.75
CA ALA A 238 -36.67 -5.89 4.97
C ALA A 238 -36.63 -4.81 3.86
N VAL A 239 -36.11 -3.62 4.15
CA VAL A 239 -35.98 -2.55 3.14
C VAL A 239 -35.10 -2.98 1.98
N ILE A 240 -33.96 -3.61 2.28
CA ILE A 240 -33.01 -4.05 1.26
C ILE A 240 -33.57 -5.24 0.48
N TYR A 241 -34.21 -6.20 1.15
CA TYR A 241 -34.88 -7.32 0.49
C TYR A 241 -35.97 -6.84 -0.47
N ASP A 242 -36.81 -5.89 -0.06
CA ASP A 242 -37.85 -5.31 -0.93
C ASP A 242 -37.24 -4.59 -2.15
N ALA A 243 -36.03 -4.03 -2.02
CA ALA A 243 -35.30 -3.45 -3.14
C ALA A 243 -34.79 -4.50 -4.12
N VAL A 244 -34.31 -5.65 -3.63
CA VAL A 244 -33.93 -6.81 -4.46
C VAL A 244 -35.14 -7.33 -5.22
N VAL A 245 -36.25 -7.60 -4.54
CA VAL A 245 -37.50 -8.06 -5.18
C VAL A 245 -38.01 -7.06 -6.20
N HIS A 246 -37.93 -5.75 -5.90
CA HIS A 246 -38.29 -4.71 -6.86
C HIS A 246 -37.40 -4.78 -8.11
N ALA A 247 -36.09 -4.87 -7.93
CA ALA A 247 -35.13 -4.93 -9.04
C ALA A 247 -35.35 -6.17 -9.91
N GLU A 248 -35.54 -7.34 -9.32
CA GLU A 248 -35.89 -8.58 -10.03
C GLU A 248 -37.17 -8.41 -10.85
N SER A 249 -38.22 -7.84 -10.27
CA SER A 249 -39.52 -7.65 -10.95
C SER A 249 -39.48 -6.65 -12.11
N LYS A 250 -38.49 -5.74 -12.08
CA LYS A 250 -38.34 -4.66 -13.07
C LYS A 250 -37.17 -4.87 -14.03
N GLY A 251 -36.40 -5.94 -13.85
CA GLY A 251 -35.18 -6.18 -14.62
C GLY A 251 -34.16 -5.05 -14.43
N VAL A 252 -33.99 -4.57 -13.20
CA VAL A 252 -32.98 -3.56 -12.85
C VAL A 252 -31.65 -4.25 -12.56
N ASP A 253 -30.54 -3.72 -13.07
CA ASP A 253 -29.23 -4.39 -13.02
C ASP A 253 -28.58 -4.36 -11.64
N PHE A 254 -28.72 -3.26 -10.89
CA PHE A 254 -28.05 -3.08 -9.60
C PHE A 254 -28.97 -2.63 -8.47
N VAL A 255 -28.75 -3.20 -7.29
CA VAL A 255 -29.29 -2.71 -6.01
C VAL A 255 -28.13 -2.18 -5.17
N LEU A 256 -28.16 -0.89 -4.81
CA LEU A 256 -27.17 -0.29 -3.91
C LEU A 256 -27.82 0.04 -2.56
N ALA A 257 -27.35 -0.59 -1.50
CA ALA A 257 -27.95 -0.46 -0.17
C ALA A 257 -27.10 0.35 0.81
N ASP A 258 -27.65 1.47 1.29
CA ASP A 258 -27.08 2.22 2.41
C ASP A 258 -27.43 1.51 3.73
N THR A 259 -26.48 1.42 4.65
CA THR A 259 -26.69 0.78 5.96
C THR A 259 -26.35 1.73 7.10
N ALA A 260 -26.81 1.41 8.31
CA ALA A 260 -26.49 2.19 9.49
C ALA A 260 -24.98 2.15 9.81
N GLY A 261 -24.43 3.24 10.38
CA GLY A 261 -23.01 3.34 10.75
C GLY A 261 -22.74 3.67 12.22
N ARG A 262 -23.66 3.35 13.14
CA ARG A 262 -23.55 3.72 14.57
C ARG A 262 -22.64 2.76 15.34
N MET A 263 -21.34 3.06 15.42
CA MET A 263 -20.36 2.22 16.12
C MET A 263 -20.48 2.20 17.66
N HIS A 264 -21.10 3.20 18.30
CA HIS A 264 -21.21 3.26 19.77
C HIS A 264 -21.99 2.10 20.39
N THR A 265 -22.76 1.35 19.58
CA THR A 265 -23.41 0.09 19.96
C THR A 265 -22.88 -1.05 19.10
N LYS A 266 -21.55 -1.31 19.16
CA LYS A 266 -20.84 -2.26 18.28
C LYS A 266 -21.60 -3.57 18.04
N LYS A 267 -22.03 -4.25 19.11
CA LYS A 267 -22.77 -5.52 19.03
C LYS A 267 -24.04 -5.42 18.18
N ASN A 268 -24.90 -4.44 18.48
CA ASN A 268 -26.17 -4.26 17.76
C ASN A 268 -25.97 -3.92 16.27
N LEU A 269 -24.91 -3.19 15.93
CA LEU A 269 -24.58 -2.88 14.54
C LEU A 269 -24.15 -4.15 13.78
N ILE A 270 -23.23 -4.93 14.36
CA ILE A 270 -22.74 -6.17 13.73
C ILE A 270 -23.89 -7.17 13.55
N ASP A 271 -24.69 -7.44 14.59
CA ASP A 271 -25.83 -8.36 14.53
C ASP A 271 -26.82 -7.96 13.42
N GLN A 272 -27.03 -6.65 13.24
CA GLN A 272 -27.87 -6.11 12.18
C GLN A 272 -27.27 -6.33 10.78
N LEU A 273 -25.96 -6.11 10.60
CA LEU A 273 -25.29 -6.32 9.32
C LEU A 273 -25.23 -7.80 8.95
N GLU A 274 -24.98 -8.69 9.91
CA GLU A 274 -25.05 -10.14 9.70
C GLU A 274 -26.47 -10.58 9.28
N LYS A 275 -27.50 -10.01 9.92
CA LYS A 275 -28.90 -10.25 9.53
C LYS A 275 -29.15 -9.78 8.09
N ILE A 276 -28.70 -8.59 7.70
CA ILE A 276 -28.82 -8.09 6.33
C ILE A 276 -28.18 -9.09 5.36
N LYS A 277 -26.91 -9.48 5.58
CA LYS A 277 -26.22 -10.42 4.69
C LYS A 277 -26.94 -11.76 4.56
N ARG A 278 -27.46 -12.31 5.67
CA ARG A 278 -28.21 -13.56 5.66
C ARG A 278 -29.54 -13.48 4.90
N VAL A 279 -30.22 -12.33 4.97
CA VAL A 279 -31.53 -12.14 4.33
C VAL A 279 -31.41 -11.77 2.85
N THR A 280 -30.39 -10.99 2.49
CA THR A 280 -30.28 -10.40 1.15
C THR A 280 -29.21 -11.07 0.28
N GLU A 281 -28.37 -11.94 0.85
CA GLU A 281 -27.29 -12.67 0.16
C GLU A 281 -26.52 -11.80 -0.87
N PRO A 282 -25.95 -10.66 -0.43
CA PRO A 282 -25.41 -9.67 -1.35
C PRO A 282 -24.19 -10.20 -2.11
N ASP A 283 -24.06 -9.85 -3.39
CA ASP A 283 -22.92 -10.21 -4.22
C ASP A 283 -21.62 -9.52 -3.76
N MET A 284 -21.75 -8.39 -3.05
CA MET A 284 -20.60 -7.69 -2.49
C MET A 284 -20.92 -6.86 -1.25
N THR A 285 -20.05 -6.94 -0.24
CA THR A 285 -20.05 -6.08 0.96
C THR A 285 -18.90 -5.08 0.89
N ILE A 286 -19.21 -3.80 0.74
CA ILE A 286 -18.23 -2.74 0.51
C ILE A 286 -18.05 -1.89 1.77
N PHE A 287 -16.83 -1.88 2.32
CA PHE A 287 -16.48 -1.01 3.43
C PHE A 287 -16.19 0.42 2.94
N VAL A 288 -16.74 1.43 3.61
CA VAL A 288 -16.51 2.84 3.31
C VAL A 288 -16.04 3.59 4.54
N ASP A 289 -14.81 4.12 4.48
CA ASP A 289 -14.24 4.99 5.50
C ASP A 289 -13.52 6.20 4.88
N GLU A 290 -13.14 7.16 5.70
CA GLU A 290 -12.38 8.35 5.29
C GLU A 290 -10.87 8.13 5.46
N SER A 291 -10.08 8.51 4.45
CA SER A 291 -8.62 8.32 4.48
C SER A 291 -7.94 9.13 5.58
N ILE A 292 -8.50 10.30 5.92
CA ILE A 292 -7.96 11.21 6.94
C ILE A 292 -8.01 10.64 8.36
N ALA A 293 -8.78 9.57 8.60
CA ALA A 293 -8.85 8.92 9.90
C ALA A 293 -7.59 8.09 10.23
N GLY A 294 -6.68 7.87 9.27
CA GLY A 294 -5.40 7.21 9.54
C GLY A 294 -5.60 5.76 10.00
N ASN A 295 -4.85 5.38 11.04
CA ASN A 295 -4.91 4.05 11.66
C ASN A 295 -6.30 3.69 12.20
N ASP A 296 -7.15 4.68 12.56
CA ASP A 296 -8.52 4.37 12.97
C ASP A 296 -9.32 3.73 11.83
N ALA A 297 -9.16 4.22 10.59
CA ALA A 297 -9.85 3.61 9.44
C ALA A 297 -9.37 2.17 9.21
N VAL A 298 -8.07 1.91 9.41
CA VAL A 298 -7.47 0.58 9.28
C VAL A 298 -8.07 -0.38 10.31
N GLU A 299 -8.14 0.02 11.58
CA GLU A 299 -8.69 -0.81 12.66
C GLU A 299 -10.19 -1.05 12.52
N ARG A 300 -10.94 -0.04 12.05
CA ARG A 300 -12.36 -0.24 11.73
C ARG A 300 -12.52 -1.22 10.58
N ALA A 301 -11.71 -1.11 9.53
CA ALA A 301 -11.75 -2.03 8.39
C ALA A 301 -11.47 -3.47 8.85
N ARG A 302 -10.45 -3.68 9.69
CA ARG A 302 -10.15 -4.97 10.33
C ARG A 302 -11.37 -5.51 11.06
N MET A 303 -11.96 -4.72 11.95
CA MET A 303 -13.15 -5.10 12.72
C MET A 303 -14.34 -5.50 11.82
N PHE A 304 -14.65 -4.72 10.79
CA PHE A 304 -15.74 -5.04 9.86
C PHE A 304 -15.44 -6.29 9.02
N ASN A 305 -14.19 -6.47 8.60
CA ASN A 305 -13.76 -7.65 7.85
C ASN A 305 -13.87 -8.93 8.69
N GLU A 306 -13.42 -8.91 9.95
CA GLU A 306 -13.50 -10.04 10.86
C GLU A 306 -14.92 -10.38 11.28
N SER A 307 -15.77 -9.36 11.46
CA SER A 307 -17.12 -9.56 12.00
C SER A 307 -18.15 -9.87 10.92
N VAL A 308 -18.16 -9.11 9.83
CA VAL A 308 -19.21 -9.17 8.80
C VAL A 308 -18.69 -9.76 7.48
N GLY A 309 -17.38 -9.71 7.25
CA GLY A 309 -16.76 -10.06 5.98
C GLY A 309 -17.00 -8.99 4.92
N ILE A 310 -15.93 -8.32 4.52
CA ILE A 310 -15.97 -7.31 3.44
C ILE A 310 -15.26 -7.86 2.20
N ASP A 311 -15.66 -7.37 1.04
CA ASP A 311 -15.13 -7.82 -0.26
C ASP A 311 -14.25 -6.75 -0.91
N GLY A 312 -14.41 -5.50 -0.51
CA GLY A 312 -13.53 -4.41 -0.89
C GLY A 312 -13.79 -3.13 -0.11
N THR A 313 -12.91 -2.17 -0.29
CA THR A 313 -12.92 -0.89 0.43
C THR A 313 -13.01 0.29 -0.53
N ILE A 314 -13.75 1.32 -0.13
CA ILE A 314 -13.71 2.66 -0.74
C ILE A 314 -13.22 3.65 0.32
N LEU A 315 -12.13 4.35 0.01
CA LEU A 315 -11.59 5.41 0.87
C LEU A 315 -12.03 6.78 0.37
N THR A 316 -12.77 7.53 1.19
CA THR A 316 -13.24 8.88 0.88
C THR A 316 -12.29 9.96 1.39
N LYS A 317 -12.51 11.21 0.97
CA LYS A 317 -11.75 12.39 1.40
C LYS A 317 -10.24 12.25 1.19
N LEU A 318 -9.83 11.48 0.18
CA LEU A 318 -8.41 11.24 -0.12
C LEU A 318 -7.71 12.54 -0.57
N ASP A 319 -8.45 13.45 -1.19
CA ASP A 319 -7.99 14.80 -1.56
C ASP A 319 -7.46 15.60 -0.36
N ALA A 320 -8.12 15.43 0.79
CA ALA A 320 -7.82 16.11 2.05
C ALA A 320 -6.82 15.36 2.94
N ASP A 321 -6.48 14.11 2.63
CA ASP A 321 -5.53 13.32 3.44
C ASP A 321 -4.10 13.83 3.24
N PRO A 322 -3.43 14.35 4.28
CA PRO A 322 -2.04 14.81 4.17
C PRO A 322 -1.01 13.68 4.32
N LYS A 323 -1.38 12.53 4.89
CA LYS A 323 -0.46 11.47 5.34
C LYS A 323 -0.42 10.26 4.41
N GLY A 324 -1.55 9.79 3.90
CA GLY A 324 -1.61 8.76 2.86
C GLY A 324 -1.29 7.31 3.29
N GLY A 325 -0.82 7.08 4.52
CA GLY A 325 -0.51 5.73 5.01
C GLY A 325 -1.75 4.83 5.13
N THR A 326 -2.94 5.40 5.30
CA THR A 326 -4.21 4.67 5.34
C THR A 326 -4.42 3.82 4.08
N ALA A 327 -4.17 4.40 2.89
CA ALA A 327 -4.37 3.72 1.61
C ALA A 327 -3.36 2.57 1.40
N ILE A 328 -2.14 2.72 1.92
CA ILE A 328 -1.14 1.65 1.90
C ILE A 328 -1.59 0.51 2.83
N SER A 329 -2.07 0.86 4.01
CA SER A 329 -2.28 -0.08 5.11
C SER A 329 -3.55 -0.90 4.97
N ILE A 330 -4.66 -0.27 4.58
CA ILE A 330 -5.98 -0.90 4.67
C ILE A 330 -6.09 -2.17 3.80
N SER A 331 -5.47 -2.17 2.62
CA SER A 331 -5.49 -3.32 1.70
C SER A 331 -4.67 -4.50 2.21
N TYR A 332 -3.54 -4.21 2.86
CA TYR A 332 -2.68 -5.21 3.48
C TYR A 332 -3.37 -5.83 4.70
N VAL A 333 -3.83 -4.98 5.61
CA VAL A 333 -4.46 -5.37 6.89
C VAL A 333 -5.72 -6.22 6.67
N THR A 334 -6.58 -5.80 5.75
CA THR A 334 -7.84 -6.52 5.49
C THR A 334 -7.65 -7.73 4.57
N GLY A 335 -6.58 -7.76 3.79
CA GLY A 335 -6.42 -8.70 2.68
C GLY A 335 -7.44 -8.48 1.56
N LYS A 336 -8.08 -7.31 1.48
CA LYS A 336 -9.15 -6.97 0.53
C LYS A 336 -8.73 -5.81 -0.38
N PRO A 337 -9.23 -5.76 -1.63
CA PRO A 337 -8.92 -4.68 -2.56
C PRO A 337 -9.44 -3.33 -2.08
N ILE A 338 -8.70 -2.28 -2.43
CA ILE A 338 -9.29 -0.95 -2.58
C ILE A 338 -9.93 -0.89 -3.96
N LEU A 339 -11.20 -0.50 -4.02
CA LEU A 339 -11.97 -0.44 -5.25
C LEU A 339 -11.92 0.96 -5.86
N PHE A 340 -12.15 1.96 -5.00
CA PHE A 340 -12.29 3.37 -5.40
C PHE A 340 -11.74 4.32 -4.34
N PHE A 341 -11.40 5.52 -4.80
CA PHE A 341 -11.12 6.67 -3.97
C PHE A 341 -12.15 7.77 -4.21
N GLY A 342 -12.71 8.31 -3.12
CA GLY A 342 -13.43 9.57 -3.15
C GLY A 342 -12.45 10.74 -3.04
N VAL A 343 -12.32 11.54 -4.09
CA VAL A 343 -11.33 12.62 -4.23
C VAL A 343 -11.94 14.01 -4.31
N GLY A 344 -13.18 14.16 -3.87
CA GLY A 344 -13.93 15.41 -3.94
C GLY A 344 -15.41 15.26 -3.60
N GLN A 345 -16.20 16.27 -3.89
CA GLN A 345 -17.63 16.34 -3.54
C GLN A 345 -18.58 16.04 -4.70
N GLY A 346 -18.14 16.21 -5.94
CA GLY A 346 -18.92 15.94 -7.15
C GLY A 346 -19.18 14.45 -7.35
N TYR A 347 -20.18 14.14 -8.19
CA TYR A 347 -20.51 12.75 -8.52
C TYR A 347 -19.39 12.02 -9.26
N ASP A 348 -18.64 12.74 -10.08
CA ASP A 348 -17.53 12.19 -10.87
C ASP A 348 -16.23 12.07 -10.05
N ASP A 349 -16.21 12.57 -8.81
CA ASP A 349 -15.05 12.49 -7.90
C ASP A 349 -14.96 11.13 -7.18
N LEU A 350 -15.35 10.04 -7.86
CA LEU A 350 -15.13 8.66 -7.44
C LEU A 350 -14.22 7.99 -8.47
N VAL A 351 -12.93 7.91 -8.16
CA VAL A 351 -11.90 7.40 -9.07
C VAL A 351 -11.58 5.95 -8.76
N LYS A 352 -11.41 5.13 -9.81
CA LYS A 352 -11.01 3.73 -9.65
C LYS A 352 -9.60 3.64 -9.06
N PHE A 353 -9.39 2.66 -8.17
CA PHE A 353 -8.09 2.40 -7.59
C PHE A 353 -7.04 2.10 -8.68
N ASN A 354 -5.87 2.72 -8.55
CA ASN A 354 -4.70 2.47 -9.36
C ASN A 354 -3.45 2.67 -8.50
N SER A 355 -2.68 1.59 -8.31
CA SER A 355 -1.47 1.57 -7.49
C SER A 355 -0.38 2.49 -8.05
N GLU A 356 -0.17 2.49 -9.37
CA GLU A 356 0.80 3.37 -10.04
C GLU A 356 0.47 4.84 -9.80
N TRP A 357 -0.81 5.22 -9.96
CA TRP A 357 -1.28 6.57 -9.67
C TRP A 357 -1.04 6.96 -8.21
N LEU A 358 -1.28 6.04 -7.26
CA LEU A 358 -1.04 6.29 -5.85
C LEU A 358 0.45 6.47 -5.55
N ILE A 359 1.31 5.60 -6.10
CA ILE A 359 2.76 5.68 -5.98
C ILE A 359 3.28 7.00 -6.56
N ASP A 360 2.85 7.37 -7.76
CA ASP A 360 3.23 8.64 -8.39
C ASP A 360 2.78 9.83 -7.56
N ARG A 361 1.61 9.76 -6.92
CA ARG A 361 1.18 10.83 -6.00
C ARG A 361 2.01 10.87 -4.73
N ILE A 362 2.42 9.75 -4.15
CA ILE A 362 3.22 9.70 -2.91
C ILE A 362 4.68 10.14 -3.16
N PHE A 363 5.28 9.68 -4.26
CA PHE A 363 6.70 9.85 -4.54
C PHE A 363 7.02 10.90 -5.62
N GLY A 364 6.01 11.39 -6.35
CA GLY A 364 6.18 12.34 -7.44
C GLY A 364 6.56 13.74 -6.98
N GLU A 365 7.22 14.46 -7.89
CA GLU A 365 7.59 15.87 -7.73
C GLU A 365 6.38 16.76 -8.02
N SER A 366 5.51 16.91 -7.04
CA SER A 366 4.46 17.95 -7.05
C SER A 366 4.20 18.41 -5.63
#